data_AF-S8C6K0-F1
#
_entry.id   AF-S8C6K0-F1
#
_cell.length_a   1.000
_cell.length_b   1.000
_cell.length_c   1.000
_cell.angle_alpha   90.00
_cell.angle_beta   90.00
_cell.angle_gamma   90.00
#
_symmetry.space_group_name_H-M   'P 1'
#
loop_
_entity.id
_entity.type
_entity.pdbx_description
1 polymer ?
#
loop_
_entity_poly.entity_id
_entity_poly.type
_entity_poly.pdbx_seq_one_letter_code
_entity_poly.pdbx_strand_id
1 'polypeptide(L)'
;MGEDLFRAIRGGGGSFGVILAYRIKLVRVPATVTVFKLQRFFGDNATEPVHKFQRTVPQIDDNLFIRILLQPVVTVNKNRVLRATFTGQFLGNSDQLLHITSSQFPKLGRGGVGLMDRIPESETPFPHRKGILYKGFRIWASEAPTAARDWLKYFKNNFYRLVQIKTQVDPDNVFRNEQSIPTFPNRLLVNSG
;
A
#
# COMPACT_ATOMS: atom_id res chain seq x y z
N MET A 1 10.78 19.86 -17.61
CA MET A 1 9.46 19.23 -17.30
C MET A 1 8.67 20.18 -16.42
N GLY A 2 7.42 20.49 -16.78
CA GLY A 2 6.55 21.33 -15.94
C GLY A 2 6.09 20.60 -14.66
N GLU A 3 5.72 21.38 -13.64
CA GLU A 3 5.31 20.87 -12.33
C GLU A 3 4.11 19.91 -12.40
N ASP A 4 3.18 20.17 -13.32
CA ASP A 4 1.96 19.38 -13.50
C ASP A 4 2.26 17.97 -14.01
N LEU A 5 3.07 17.86 -15.06
CA LEU A 5 3.54 16.56 -15.55
C LEU A 5 4.39 15.85 -14.49
N PHE A 6 5.24 16.57 -13.77
CA PHE A 6 6.04 15.98 -12.69
C PHE A 6 5.18 15.42 -11.54
N ARG A 7 4.04 16.03 -11.23
CA ARG A 7 3.07 15.47 -10.28
C ARG A 7 2.36 14.25 -10.85
N ALA A 8 1.95 14.31 -12.11
CA ALA A 8 1.25 13.22 -12.77
C ALA A 8 2.08 11.92 -12.81
N ILE A 9 3.36 12.00 -13.17
CA ILE A 9 4.22 10.80 -13.24
C ILE A 9 4.55 10.19 -11.85
N ARG A 10 4.27 10.90 -10.74
CA ARG A 10 4.51 10.41 -9.37
C ARG A 10 3.33 9.68 -8.73
N GLY A 11 2.33 9.29 -9.53
CA GLY A 11 1.17 8.52 -9.03
C GLY A 11 0.09 8.20 -10.07
N GLY A 12 0.16 8.77 -11.27
CA GLY A 12 -0.78 8.55 -12.36
C GLY A 12 -0.52 7.31 -13.22
N GLY A 13 0.43 6.45 -12.83
CA GLY A 13 0.74 5.21 -13.53
C GLY A 13 1.39 5.42 -14.90
N GLY A 14 1.33 4.38 -15.74
CA GLY A 14 2.02 4.32 -17.05
C GLY A 14 1.38 5.14 -18.18
N SER A 15 0.53 6.12 -17.87
CA SER A 15 -0.24 6.87 -18.89
C SER A 15 0.52 8.05 -19.49
N PHE A 16 1.65 8.46 -18.91
CA PHE A 16 2.27 9.77 -19.21
C PHE A 16 3.59 9.66 -19.99
N GLY A 17 3.90 8.49 -20.54
CA GLY A 17 5.09 8.26 -21.36
C GLY A 17 6.08 7.26 -20.78
N VAL A 18 7.23 7.15 -21.44
CA VAL A 18 8.34 6.30 -21.02
C VAL A 18 9.27 7.09 -20.10
N ILE A 19 9.39 6.65 -18.85
CA ILE A 19 10.29 7.29 -17.87
C ILE A 19 11.67 6.66 -18.00
N LEU A 20 12.64 7.45 -18.44
CA LEU A 20 14.01 6.98 -18.68
C LEU A 20 14.84 6.84 -17.39
N ALA A 21 14.66 7.76 -16.45
CA ALA A 21 15.41 7.78 -15.21
C ALA A 21 14.66 8.52 -14.09
N TYR A 22 14.98 8.18 -12.84
CA TYR A 22 14.53 8.90 -11.66
C TYR A 22 15.72 9.47 -10.90
N ARG A 23 15.59 10.72 -10.43
CA ARG A 23 16.44 11.25 -9.38
C ARG A 23 15.75 11.04 -8.04
N ILE A 24 16.27 10.12 -7.23
CA ILE A 24 15.68 9.78 -5.93
C ILE A 24 16.40 10.52 -4.79
N LYS A 25 15.65 10.84 -3.73
CA LYS A 25 16.21 11.35 -2.47
C LYS A 25 16.37 10.18 -1.51
N LEU A 26 17.60 9.87 -1.15
CA LEU A 26 17.90 8.85 -0.13
C LEU A 26 17.45 9.34 1.25
N VAL A 27 16.98 8.42 2.08
CA VAL A 27 16.56 8.66 3.46
C VAL A 27 17.44 7.82 4.37
N ARG A 28 17.92 8.41 5.47
CA ARG A 28 18.71 7.68 6.47
C ARG A 28 17.82 6.70 7.23
N VAL A 29 18.32 5.50 7.44
CA VAL A 29 17.71 4.47 8.30
C VAL A 29 18.69 4.09 9.42
N PRO A 30 18.21 3.68 10.61
CA PRO A 30 19.09 3.16 11.65
C PRO A 30 19.86 1.93 11.17
N ALA A 31 21.04 1.69 11.75
CA ALA A 31 21.84 0.49 11.46
C ALA A 31 21.11 -0.81 11.87
N THR A 32 20.23 -0.73 12.86
CA THR A 32 19.42 -1.86 13.33
C THR A 32 17.95 -1.63 13.00
N VAL A 33 17.36 -2.60 12.32
CA VAL A 33 15.93 -2.65 12.00
C VAL A 33 15.38 -3.96 12.54
N THR A 34 14.18 -3.92 13.10
CA THR A 34 13.50 -5.12 13.62
C THR A 34 12.33 -5.47 12.73
N VAL A 35 12.18 -6.74 12.38
CA VAL A 35 10.99 -7.24 11.71
C VAL A 35 10.29 -8.29 12.54
N PHE A 36 9.00 -8.45 12.28
CA PHE A 36 8.24 -9.50 12.91
C PHE A 36 7.17 -10.05 11.97
N LYS A 37 6.83 -11.31 12.22
CA LYS A 37 5.70 -11.98 11.59
C LYS A 37 4.89 -12.68 12.66
N LEU A 38 3.63 -12.32 12.77
CA LEU A 38 2.68 -12.94 13.70
C LEU A 38 1.51 -13.52 12.92
N GLN A 39 1.18 -14.78 13.20
CA GLN A 39 0.04 -15.45 12.59
C GLN A 39 -1.04 -15.72 13.63
N ARG A 40 -2.28 -15.41 13.27
CA ARG A 40 -3.47 -15.66 14.07
C ARG A 40 -4.52 -16.36 13.22
N PHE A 41 -5.22 -17.31 13.81
CA PHE A 41 -6.36 -17.98 13.20
C PHE A 41 -7.61 -17.51 13.91
N PHE A 42 -8.58 -17.04 13.15
CA PHE A 42 -9.87 -16.61 13.63
C PHE A 42 -10.92 -17.56 13.06
N GLY A 43 -11.86 -17.99 13.90
CA GLY A 43 -13.13 -18.54 13.43
C GLY A 43 -14.02 -17.42 12.87
N ASP A 44 -15.32 -17.50 13.14
CA ASP A 44 -16.29 -16.54 12.57
C ASP A 44 -16.14 -15.10 13.07
N ASN A 45 -15.43 -14.85 14.17
CA ASN A 45 -15.29 -13.53 14.80
C ASN A 45 -14.00 -12.77 14.40
N ALA A 46 -13.62 -12.79 13.13
CA ALA A 46 -12.42 -12.11 12.64
C ALA A 46 -12.55 -10.57 12.49
N THR A 47 -13.76 -10.04 12.68
CA THR A 47 -14.08 -8.62 12.44
C THR A 47 -13.48 -7.69 13.50
N GLU A 48 -13.49 -8.08 14.78
CA GLU A 48 -13.00 -7.24 15.88
C GLU A 48 -11.48 -6.93 15.74
N PRO A 49 -10.59 -7.90 15.49
CA PRO A 49 -9.16 -7.63 15.29
C PRO A 49 -8.86 -6.72 14.09
N VAL A 50 -9.57 -6.93 12.97
CA VAL A 50 -9.39 -6.13 11.75
C VAL A 50 -9.83 -4.69 11.97
N HIS A 51 -11.00 -4.52 12.57
CA HIS A 51 -11.55 -3.19 12.87
C HIS A 51 -10.68 -2.43 13.87
N LYS A 52 -10.17 -3.11 14.92
CA LYS A 52 -9.21 -2.51 15.85
C LYS A 52 -7.94 -2.09 15.13
N PHE A 53 -7.39 -2.94 14.28
CA PHE A 53 -6.21 -2.61 13.48
C PHE A 53 -6.45 -1.37 12.62
N GLN A 54 -7.54 -1.30 11.86
CA GLN A 54 -7.86 -0.15 11.01
C GLN A 54 -7.94 1.18 11.77
N ARG A 55 -8.38 1.17 13.04
CA ARG A 55 -8.45 2.37 13.89
C ARG A 55 -7.11 2.76 14.52
N THR A 56 -6.31 1.79 14.98
CA THR A 56 -5.05 2.07 15.68
C THR A 56 -3.91 2.40 14.73
N VAL A 57 -3.90 1.78 13.55
CA VAL A 57 -2.82 1.88 12.57
C VAL A 57 -2.51 3.31 12.11
N PRO A 58 -3.48 4.21 11.86
CA PRO A 58 -3.19 5.60 11.55
C PRO A 58 -2.42 6.35 12.65
N GLN A 59 -2.56 5.94 13.91
CA GLN A 59 -2.01 6.62 15.10
C GLN A 59 -0.74 5.95 15.66
N ILE A 60 -0.32 4.83 15.09
CA ILE A 60 0.89 4.10 15.53
C ILE A 60 2.16 4.92 15.27
N ASP A 61 3.23 4.61 16.00
CA ASP A 61 4.56 5.21 15.83
C ASP A 61 4.99 5.27 14.36
N ASP A 62 5.51 6.42 13.92
CA ASP A 62 5.95 6.66 12.54
C ASP A 62 7.08 5.72 12.09
N ASN A 63 7.82 5.14 13.03
CA ASN A 63 8.89 4.17 12.78
C ASN A 63 8.39 2.73 12.68
N LEU A 64 7.10 2.49 12.95
CA LEU A 64 6.48 1.18 12.95
C LEU A 64 5.53 1.01 11.76
N PHE A 65 5.96 0.21 10.80
CA PHE A 65 5.11 -0.27 9.73
C PHE A 65 4.51 -1.62 10.08
N ILE A 66 3.21 -1.79 9.90
CA ILE A 66 2.52 -3.08 10.01
C ILE A 66 1.55 -3.23 8.84
N ARG A 67 1.53 -4.42 8.23
CA ARG A 67 0.51 -4.86 7.28
C ARG A 67 -0.20 -6.10 7.78
N ILE A 68 -1.46 -6.27 7.37
CA ILE A 68 -2.21 -7.51 7.55
C ILE A 68 -2.48 -8.13 6.18
N LEU A 69 -2.18 -9.42 6.10
CA LEU A 69 -2.65 -10.31 5.05
C LEU A 69 -3.72 -11.24 5.63
N LEU A 70 -4.96 -11.11 5.16
CA LEU A 70 -6.07 -11.99 5.51
C LEU A 70 -6.26 -13.04 4.42
N GLN A 71 -6.29 -14.31 4.81
CA GLN A 71 -6.47 -15.44 3.89
C GLN A 71 -7.43 -16.47 4.49
N PRO A 72 -8.43 -16.96 3.74
CA PRO A 72 -9.21 -18.12 4.16
C PRO A 72 -8.31 -19.37 4.11
N VAL A 73 -8.39 -20.22 5.12
CA VAL A 73 -7.65 -21.48 5.21
C VAL A 73 -8.62 -22.57 5.66
N VAL A 74 -8.52 -23.76 5.05
CA VAL A 74 -9.29 -24.94 5.48
C VAL A 74 -8.43 -25.71 6.47
N THR A 75 -8.95 -25.91 7.68
CA THR A 75 -8.30 -26.75 8.70
C THR A 75 -8.39 -28.23 8.34
N VAL A 76 -7.59 -29.07 8.99
CA VAL A 76 -7.64 -30.54 8.84
C VAL A 76 -9.06 -31.09 9.06
N ASN A 77 -9.83 -30.45 9.94
CA ASN A 77 -11.22 -30.81 10.25
C ASN A 77 -12.25 -30.27 9.23
N LYS A 78 -11.81 -29.81 8.06
CA LYS A 78 -12.64 -29.17 7.01
C LYS A 78 -13.37 -27.88 7.41
N ASN A 79 -13.10 -27.34 8.60
CA ASN A 79 -13.62 -26.03 9.00
C ASN A 79 -12.84 -24.92 8.31
N ARG A 80 -13.55 -23.94 7.74
CA ARG A 80 -12.95 -22.73 7.14
C ARG A 80 -12.65 -21.75 8.27
N VAL A 81 -11.39 -21.32 8.35
CA VAL A 81 -10.93 -20.31 9.31
C VAL A 81 -10.21 -19.20 8.56
N LEU A 82 -10.24 -17.99 9.11
CA LEU A 82 -9.49 -16.87 8.56
C LEU A 82 -8.10 -16.83 9.21
N ARG A 83 -7.05 -16.94 8.40
CA ARG A 83 -5.68 -16.69 8.84
C ARG A 83 -5.34 -15.22 8.61
N ALA A 84 -5.02 -14.52 9.68
CA ALA A 84 -4.42 -13.19 9.63
C ALA A 84 -2.91 -13.29 9.88
N THR A 85 -2.14 -12.85 8.89
CA THR A 85 -0.69 -12.70 9.02
C THR A 85 -0.35 -11.23 9.14
N PHE A 86 0.12 -10.84 10.32
CA PHE A 86 0.66 -9.51 10.59
C PHE A 86 2.15 -9.56 10.27
N THR A 87 2.60 -8.67 9.39
CA THR A 87 4.03 -8.49 9.09
C THR A 87 4.36 -7.04 9.35
N GLY A 88 5.42 -6.77 10.10
CA GLY A 88 5.83 -5.42 10.36
C GLY A 88 7.34 -5.24 10.37
N GLN A 89 7.73 -3.98 10.25
CA GLN A 89 9.09 -3.50 10.29
C GLN A 89 9.15 -2.27 11.20
N PHE A 90 10.14 -2.25 12.07
CA PHE A 90 10.41 -1.17 12.99
C PHE A 90 11.81 -0.60 12.77
N LEU A 91 11.92 0.71 12.59
CA LEU A 91 13.21 1.41 12.52
C LEU A 91 13.83 1.57 13.91
N GLY A 92 14.34 0.48 14.45
CA GLY A 92 14.99 0.40 15.75
C GLY A 92 15.19 -1.04 16.20
N ASN A 93 15.56 -1.23 17.46
CA ASN A 93 15.81 -2.55 18.03
C ASN A 93 14.52 -3.22 18.55
N SER A 94 14.63 -4.51 18.90
CA SER A 94 13.52 -5.33 19.38
C SER A 94 12.97 -4.86 20.71
N ASP A 95 13.80 -4.32 21.59
CA ASP A 95 13.38 -3.88 22.94
C ASP A 95 12.45 -2.66 22.85
N GLN A 96 12.80 -1.71 21.98
CA GLN A 96 11.95 -0.56 21.65
C GLN A 96 10.64 -1.01 21.00
N LEU A 97 10.69 -1.98 20.08
CA LEU A 97 9.48 -2.55 19.48
C LEU A 97 8.59 -3.23 20.54
N LEU A 98 9.17 -3.99 21.47
CA LEU A 98 8.43 -4.65 22.54
C LEU A 98 7.75 -3.63 23.46
N HIS A 99 8.41 -2.52 23.77
CA HIS A 99 7.83 -1.42 24.53
C HIS A 99 6.62 -0.78 23.81
N ILE A 100 6.76 -0.49 22.51
CA ILE A 100 5.68 0.09 21.68
C ILE A 100 4.52 -0.90 21.52
N THR A 101 4.80 -2.16 21.23
CA THR A 101 3.76 -3.18 21.03
C THR A 101 3.05 -3.54 22.33
N SER A 102 3.74 -3.52 23.48
CA SER A 102 3.10 -3.78 24.78
C SER A 102 2.15 -2.65 25.18
N SER A 103 2.50 -1.39 24.88
CA SER A 103 1.65 -0.23 25.17
C SER A 103 0.48 -0.09 24.20
N GLN A 104 0.72 -0.24 22.89
CA GLN A 104 -0.28 0.05 21.85
C GLN A 104 -1.05 -1.19 21.35
N PHE A 105 -0.48 -2.39 21.48
CA PHE A 105 -1.04 -3.65 20.96
C PHE A 105 -0.94 -4.83 21.96
N PRO A 106 -1.48 -4.72 23.18
CA PRO A 106 -1.31 -5.75 24.23
C PRO A 106 -1.90 -7.13 23.85
N LYS A 107 -2.95 -7.17 23.01
CA LYS A 107 -3.53 -8.42 22.47
C LYS A 107 -2.67 -9.07 21.36
N LEU A 108 -1.71 -8.33 20.79
CA LEU A 108 -0.83 -8.82 19.73
C LEU A 108 0.39 -9.52 20.35
N GLY A 109 0.91 -8.99 21.47
CA GLY A 109 2.05 -9.51 22.22
C GLY A 109 1.79 -10.71 23.14
N ARG A 110 0.54 -11.04 23.47
CA ARG A 110 0.21 -12.22 24.29
C ARG A 110 -0.16 -13.42 23.41
N GLY A 111 0.73 -14.41 23.31
CA GLY A 111 0.37 -15.79 23.04
C GLY A 111 0.41 -16.29 21.59
N GLY A 112 1.43 -15.97 20.79
CA GLY A 112 1.61 -16.60 19.47
C GLY A 112 3.07 -16.63 19.06
N VAL A 113 3.54 -17.81 18.63
CA VAL A 113 4.89 -18.04 18.11
C VAL A 113 5.12 -17.09 16.93
N GLY A 114 5.84 -16.00 17.17
CA GLY A 114 6.30 -15.09 16.15
C GLY A 114 7.80 -14.95 16.33
N LEU A 115 8.57 -15.65 15.49
CA LEU A 115 10.01 -15.42 15.40
C LEU A 115 10.22 -13.92 15.12
N MET A 116 10.91 -13.24 16.04
CA MET A 116 11.63 -12.02 15.66
C MET A 116 12.86 -12.50 14.93
N ASP A 117 12.74 -12.63 13.60
CA ASP A 117 13.85 -13.10 12.80
C ASP A 117 14.81 -11.93 12.54
N ARG A 118 16.12 -12.18 12.59
CA ARG A 118 17.11 -11.20 12.16
C ARG A 118 17.21 -11.30 10.64
N ILE A 119 16.82 -10.23 9.96
CA ILE A 119 17.01 -10.10 8.51
C ILE A 119 18.52 -10.02 8.22
N PRO A 120 19.08 -10.90 7.37
CA PRO A 120 20.46 -10.80 6.90
C PRO A 120 20.70 -9.46 6.19
N GLU A 121 21.93 -8.92 6.26
CA GLU A 121 22.26 -7.65 5.58
C GLU A 121 21.99 -7.66 4.06
N SER A 122 21.95 -8.85 3.45
CA SER A 122 21.64 -9.07 2.04
C SER A 122 20.14 -9.08 1.70
N GLU A 123 19.26 -9.20 2.69
CA GLU A 123 17.82 -9.18 2.44
C GLU A 123 17.33 -7.74 2.24
N THR A 124 16.49 -7.55 1.23
CA THR A 124 15.94 -6.22 0.92
C THR A 124 14.91 -5.83 1.99
N PRO A 125 15.17 -4.80 2.82
CA PRO A 125 14.22 -4.37 3.83
C PRO A 125 12.93 -3.89 3.17
N PHE A 126 11.78 -4.03 3.83
CA PHE A 126 10.56 -3.44 3.30
C PHE A 126 10.76 -1.92 3.21
N PRO A 127 10.32 -1.29 2.10
CA PRO A 127 10.44 0.15 1.96
C PRO A 127 9.65 0.82 3.07
N HIS A 128 10.36 1.36 4.06
CA HIS A 128 9.82 2.12 5.17
C HIS A 128 10.08 3.60 4.90
N ARG A 129 9.04 4.43 4.93
CA ARG A 129 9.12 5.87 4.70
C ARG A 129 8.38 6.59 5.82
N LYS A 130 8.94 7.70 6.32
CA LYS A 130 8.18 8.65 7.16
C LYS A 130 6.99 9.16 6.34
N GLY A 131 5.76 8.87 6.76
CA GLY A 131 4.54 9.22 6.02
C GLY A 131 4.10 8.20 4.94
N ILE A 132 4.29 6.89 5.15
CA ILE A 132 3.52 5.88 4.42
C ILE A 132 2.03 6.10 4.73
N LEU A 133 1.26 6.53 3.72
CA LEU A 133 -0.20 6.66 3.76
C LEU A 133 -0.91 5.29 3.72
N TYR A 134 -0.23 4.25 3.25
CA TYR A 134 -0.78 2.91 3.08
C TYR A 134 -0.06 1.91 3.97
N LYS A 135 -0.48 1.87 5.23
CA LYS A 135 -0.27 0.71 6.10
C LYS A 135 -1.16 -0.39 5.53
N GLY A 136 -0.55 -1.29 4.74
CA GLY A 136 -1.26 -2.10 3.75
C GLY A 136 -2.22 -3.11 4.39
N PHE A 137 -3.48 -3.06 3.97
CA PHE A 137 -4.48 -4.09 4.23
C PHE A 137 -4.81 -4.77 2.89
N ARG A 138 -4.45 -6.05 2.74
CA ARG A 138 -4.74 -6.82 1.54
C ARG A 138 -5.58 -8.04 1.93
N ILE A 139 -6.83 -8.04 1.46
CA ILE A 139 -7.68 -9.24 1.45
C ILE A 139 -7.43 -9.92 0.12
N TRP A 140 -7.06 -11.20 0.14
CA TRP A 140 -7.16 -12.05 -1.04
C TRP A 140 -8.62 -12.52 -1.13
N ALA A 141 -9.43 -11.82 -1.93
CA ALA A 141 -10.68 -12.37 -2.42
C ALA A 141 -10.36 -13.21 -3.66
N SER A 142 -11.00 -14.37 -3.80
CA SER A 142 -10.83 -15.27 -4.95
C SER A 142 -11.29 -14.65 -6.26
N GLU A 143 -12.00 -13.52 -6.21
CA GLU A 143 -12.48 -12.78 -7.35
C GLU A 143 -12.13 -11.31 -7.14
N ALA A 144 -11.31 -10.76 -8.04
CA ALA A 144 -11.18 -9.31 -8.15
C ALA A 144 -12.55 -8.78 -8.60
N PRO A 145 -13.14 -7.78 -7.94
CA PRO A 145 -14.37 -7.20 -8.44
C PRO A 145 -14.11 -6.70 -9.87
N THR A 146 -14.92 -7.16 -10.81
CA THR A 146 -15.00 -6.64 -12.19
C THR A 146 -15.43 -5.16 -12.23
N ALA A 147 -15.70 -4.57 -11.08
CA ALA A 147 -15.95 -3.15 -10.84
C ALA A 147 -14.72 -2.50 -10.16
N ALA A 148 -14.13 -1.40 -10.62
CA ALA A 148 -14.65 -0.39 -11.51
C ALA A 148 -13.50 0.44 -12.09
N ARG A 149 -13.62 0.81 -13.37
CA ARG A 149 -12.95 1.96 -14.00
C ARG A 149 -13.47 3.28 -13.41
N ASP A 150 -13.59 3.37 -12.10
CA ASP A 150 -14.05 4.58 -11.43
C ASP A 150 -12.84 5.44 -11.09
N TRP A 151 -12.27 6.04 -12.14
CA TRP A 151 -11.14 6.95 -12.00
C TRP A 151 -11.50 8.17 -11.13
N LEU A 152 -12.76 8.57 -11.09
CA LEU A 152 -13.27 9.61 -10.20
C LEU A 152 -13.15 9.18 -8.73
N LYS A 153 -13.48 7.93 -8.39
CA LYS A 153 -13.26 7.40 -7.04
C LYS A 153 -11.79 7.28 -6.68
N TYR A 154 -10.95 6.86 -7.63
CA TYR A 154 -9.52 6.63 -7.38
C TYR A 154 -8.71 7.95 -7.28
N PHE A 155 -8.85 8.83 -8.27
CA PHE A 155 -8.11 10.09 -8.36
C PHE A 155 -8.84 11.29 -7.74
N LYS A 156 -10.12 11.13 -7.37
CA LYS A 156 -10.95 12.18 -6.75
C LYS A 156 -10.86 13.48 -7.57
N ASN A 157 -10.66 14.60 -6.89
CA ASN A 157 -10.58 15.93 -7.48
C ASN A 157 -9.39 16.11 -8.43
N ASN A 158 -8.42 15.18 -8.46
CA ASN A 158 -7.28 15.25 -9.37
C ASN A 158 -7.57 14.67 -10.76
N PHE A 159 -8.68 13.94 -10.94
CA PHE A 159 -8.93 13.20 -12.18
C PHE A 159 -8.90 14.10 -13.43
N TYR A 160 -9.71 15.16 -13.46
CA TYR A 160 -9.80 16.05 -14.62
C TYR A 160 -8.49 16.76 -14.94
N ARG A 161 -7.70 17.13 -13.92
CA ARG A 161 -6.37 17.71 -14.11
C ARG A 161 -5.42 16.70 -14.76
N LEU A 162 -5.47 15.43 -14.35
CA LEU A 162 -4.66 14.37 -14.95
C LEU A 162 -5.06 14.12 -16.42
N VAL A 163 -6.36 14.16 -16.74
CA VAL A 163 -6.87 14.07 -18.12
C VAL A 163 -6.38 15.26 -18.97
N GLN A 164 -6.40 16.48 -18.44
CA GLN A 164 -5.85 17.66 -19.11
C GLN A 164 -4.36 17.49 -19.43
N ILE A 165 -3.56 17.11 -18.43
CA ILE A 165 -2.12 16.87 -18.60
C ILE A 165 -1.89 15.78 -19.65
N LYS A 166 -2.61 14.66 -19.54
CA LYS A 166 -2.53 13.52 -20.46
C LYS A 166 -2.84 13.95 -21.90
N THR A 167 -3.87 14.77 -22.10
CA THR A 167 -4.25 15.31 -23.42
C THR A 167 -3.17 16.22 -24.00
N GLN A 168 -2.47 16.99 -23.17
CA GLN A 168 -1.38 17.86 -23.64
C GLN A 168 -0.11 17.09 -24.00
N VAL A 169 0.25 16.06 -23.23
CA VAL A 169 1.53 15.34 -23.40
C VAL A 169 1.44 14.13 -24.33
N ASP A 170 0.23 13.62 -24.55
CA ASP A 170 -0.04 12.49 -25.44
C ASP A 170 -1.42 12.67 -26.12
N PRO A 171 -1.55 13.65 -27.03
CA PRO A 171 -2.81 13.98 -27.69
C PRO A 171 -3.38 12.82 -28.51
N ASP A 172 -2.51 11.99 -29.09
CA ASP A 172 -2.90 10.80 -29.86
C ASP A 172 -3.18 9.57 -28.98
N ASN A 173 -3.03 9.73 -27.66
CA ASN A 173 -3.27 8.70 -26.65
C ASN A 173 -2.50 7.40 -26.92
N VAL A 174 -1.23 7.51 -27.31
CA VAL A 174 -0.29 6.41 -27.57
C VAL A 174 -0.08 5.55 -26.32
N PHE A 175 0.10 6.16 -25.16
CA PHE A 175 0.32 5.48 -23.89
C PHE A 175 -1.00 5.08 -23.24
N ARG A 176 -1.57 3.96 -23.69
CA ARG A 176 -2.86 3.43 -23.22
C ARG A 176 -2.81 1.94 -22.85
N ASN A 177 -3.42 1.61 -21.71
CA ASN A 177 -3.75 0.26 -21.25
C ASN A 177 -5.06 0.30 -20.44
N GLU A 178 -5.54 -0.84 -19.94
CA GLU A 178 -6.81 -0.92 -19.20
C GLU A 178 -6.90 -0.02 -17.96
N GLN A 179 -5.75 0.35 -17.37
CA GLN A 179 -5.65 1.20 -16.18
C GLN A 179 -5.34 2.67 -16.52
N SER A 180 -5.16 3.00 -17.80
CA SER A 180 -4.67 4.32 -18.20
C SER A 180 -5.71 5.41 -18.06
N ILE A 181 -5.24 6.60 -17.70
CA ILE A 181 -6.04 7.82 -17.69
C ILE A 181 -6.36 8.21 -19.15
N PRO A 182 -7.63 8.52 -19.49
CA PRO A 182 -8.01 8.87 -20.84
C PRO A 182 -7.55 10.29 -21.22
N THR A 183 -7.57 10.60 -22.52
CA THR A 183 -7.48 11.96 -23.07
C THR A 183 -8.88 12.54 -23.32
N PHE A 184 -8.99 13.85 -23.51
CA PHE A 184 -10.24 14.43 -24.04
C PHE A 184 -10.46 13.96 -25.49
N PRO A 185 -11.72 13.70 -25.89
CA PRO A 185 -12.02 13.36 -27.28
C PRO A 185 -11.65 14.53 -28.20
N ASN A 186 -10.89 14.25 -29.27
CA ASN A 186 -10.38 15.23 -30.25
C ASN A 186 -11.46 16.10 -30.94
N ARG A 187 -12.74 15.86 -30.70
CA ARG A 187 -13.86 16.54 -31.38
C ARG A 187 -14.21 17.94 -30.82
N LEU A 188 -13.48 18.43 -29.82
CA LEU A 188 -13.66 19.79 -29.26
C LEU A 188 -12.60 20.81 -29.70
N LEU A 189 -11.59 20.40 -30.48
CA LEU A 189 -10.53 21.29 -30.98
C LEU A 189 -10.74 21.78 -32.42
N VAL A 190 -11.83 21.34 -33.07
CA VAL A 190 -12.21 21.76 -34.43
C VAL A 190 -13.53 22.52 -34.32
N ASN A 191 -13.49 23.75 -33.80
CA ASN A 191 -14.52 24.79 -33.94
C ASN A 191 -14.08 26.06 -33.19
N SER A 192 -12.94 26.62 -33.60
CA SER A 192 -12.55 28.00 -33.27
C SER A 192 -11.61 28.49 -34.36
N GLY A 193 -12.19 28.89 -35.48
CA GLY A 193 -11.54 29.45 -36.65
C GLY A 193 -12.60 29.93 -37.62
#